data_AF-A0A0F8A0U6-F1
#
_entry.id   AF-A0A0F8A0U6-F1
#
_cell.length_a   1.000
_cell.length_b   1.000
_cell.length_c   1.000
_cell.angle_alpha   90.00
_cell.angle_beta   90.00
_cell.angle_gamma   90.00
#
_symmetry.space_group_name_H-M   'P 1'
#
loop_
_entity.id
_entity.type
_entity.pdbx_description
1 polymer ?
#
loop_
_entity_poly.entity_id
_entity_poly.type
_entity_poly.pdbx_seq_one_letter_code
_entity_poly.pdbx_strand_id
1 'polypeptide(L)'
;MVQPDEAGLDFYLTRYKPFRLGALQRDPSCFSSTHAREASFTDDVWRDRLLRPTAKTFVAVVREMRAIVSSVTVVLGTPMPPELVSRLAAAAATLDRQRRVHGARGEAPRHRAGGIGGSVAARRGRGGV
;
A
#
# COMPACT_ATOMS: atom_id res chain seq x y z
N MET A 1 0.54 -1.32 13.63
CA MET A 1 -0.35 -0.24 13.15
C MET A 1 0.49 1.03 13.09
N VAL A 2 0.59 1.70 11.94
CA VAL A 2 1.34 2.97 11.85
C VAL A 2 0.52 4.03 12.58
N GLN A 3 1.08 4.59 13.65
CA GLN A 3 0.49 5.72 14.35
C GLN A 3 0.99 7.00 13.67
N PRO A 4 0.12 8.02 13.49
CA PRO A 4 0.59 9.30 12.99
C PRO A 4 1.50 9.94 14.03
N ASP A 5 2.68 10.36 13.58
CA ASP A 5 3.58 11.23 14.32
C ASP A 5 3.22 12.71 14.04
N GLU A 6 3.91 13.63 14.70
CA GLU A 6 3.69 15.06 14.54
C GLU A 6 3.88 15.53 13.09
N ALA A 7 4.88 14.99 12.39
CA ALA A 7 5.14 15.29 10.98
C ALA A 7 4.02 14.81 10.05
N GLY A 8 3.44 13.64 10.32
CA GLY A 8 2.28 13.11 9.59
C GLY A 8 1.03 13.94 9.83
N LEU A 9 0.84 14.44 11.04
CA LEU A 9 -0.28 15.34 11.38
C LEU A 9 -0.16 16.68 10.65
N ASP A 10 1.03 17.28 10.66
CA ASP A 10 1.32 18.51 9.94
C ASP A 10 1.08 18.35 8.43
N PHE A 11 1.61 17.28 7.83
CA PHE A 11 1.37 16.97 6.41
C PHE A 11 -0.13 16.82 6.10
N TYR A 12 -0.88 16.16 6.99
CA TYR A 12 -2.30 15.96 6.79
C TYR A 12 -3.08 17.29 6.82
N LEU A 13 -2.78 18.18 7.76
CA LEU A 13 -3.46 19.48 7.87
C LEU A 13 -3.02 20.47 6.80
N THR A 14 -1.73 20.54 6.48
CA THR A 14 -1.18 21.57 5.57
C THR A 14 -1.22 21.14 4.10
N ARG A 15 -1.25 19.84 3.79
CA ARG A 15 -1.24 19.33 2.40
C ARG A 15 -2.51 18.57 2.05
N TYR A 16 -2.92 17.60 2.85
CA TYR A 16 -4.08 16.76 2.50
C TYR A 16 -5.40 17.51 2.60
N LYS A 17 -5.64 18.27 3.67
CA LYS A 17 -6.88 19.05 3.84
C LYS A 17 -7.12 20.02 2.66
N PRO A 18 -6.17 20.88 2.24
CA PRO A 18 -6.34 21.73 1.06
C PRO A 18 -6.55 20.93 -0.23
N PHE A 19 -5.80 19.85 -0.43
CA PHE A 19 -5.99 18.97 -1.59
C PHE A 19 -7.41 18.41 -1.66
N ARG A 20 -7.93 17.91 -0.53
CA ARG A 20 -9.28 17.33 -0.46
C ARG A 20 -10.37 18.37 -0.70
N LEU A 21 -10.24 19.55 -0.12
CA LEU A 21 -11.20 20.64 -0.36
C LEU A 21 -11.19 21.07 -1.84
N GLY A 22 -10.01 21.19 -2.45
CA GLY A 22 -9.89 21.48 -3.88
C GLY A 22 -10.40 20.34 -4.78
N ALA A 23 -10.29 19.09 -4.35
CA ALA A 23 -10.87 17.96 -5.08
C ALA A 23 -12.41 17.94 -5.00
N LEU A 24 -12.98 18.23 -3.82
CA LEU A 24 -14.43 18.36 -3.62
C LEU A 24 -15.06 19.46 -4.49
N GLN A 25 -14.34 20.56 -4.74
CA GLN A 25 -14.82 21.62 -5.64
C GLN A 25 -14.77 21.20 -7.12
N ARG A 26 -13.69 20.53 -7.53
CA ARG A 26 -13.45 20.16 -8.93
C ARG A 26 -14.31 19.00 -9.41
N ASP A 27 -14.47 17.99 -8.57
CA ASP A 27 -15.25 16.79 -8.89
C ASP A 27 -16.08 16.34 -7.69
N PRO A 28 -17.20 17.02 -7.39
CA PRO A 28 -18.04 16.69 -6.24
C PRO A 28 -18.66 15.29 -6.36
N SER A 29 -18.81 14.76 -7.58
CA SER A 29 -19.44 13.44 -7.82
C SER A 29 -18.61 12.28 -7.28
N CYS A 30 -17.29 12.47 -7.16
CA CYS A 30 -16.37 11.49 -6.60
C CYS A 30 -16.43 11.38 -5.06
N PHE A 31 -17.22 12.22 -4.38
CA PHE A 31 -17.26 12.28 -2.92
C PHE A 31 -18.67 12.16 -2.37
N SER A 32 -18.79 11.49 -1.21
CA SER A 32 -20.03 11.41 -0.45
C SER A 32 -20.29 12.63 0.46
N SER A 33 -19.56 13.72 0.25
CA SER A 33 -19.58 14.94 1.07
C SER A 33 -19.47 16.16 0.17
N THR A 34 -19.65 17.37 0.72
CA THR A 34 -19.61 18.61 -0.06
C THR A 34 -18.49 19.54 0.41
N HIS A 35 -17.99 20.38 -0.50
CA HIS A 35 -17.00 21.40 -0.15
C HIS A 35 -17.50 22.31 0.99
N ALA A 36 -18.72 22.83 0.89
CA ALA A 36 -19.29 23.73 1.90
C ALA A 36 -19.30 23.10 3.30
N ARG A 37 -19.64 21.81 3.39
CA ARG A 37 -19.63 21.06 4.64
C ARG A 37 -18.21 20.82 5.16
N GLU A 38 -17.29 20.38 4.32
CA GLU A 38 -15.93 20.04 4.78
C GLU A 38 -15.07 21.30 5.05
N ALA A 39 -15.35 22.41 4.39
CA ALA A 39 -14.66 23.68 4.61
C ALA A 39 -15.00 24.31 5.97
N SER A 40 -16.17 24.02 6.53
CA SER A 40 -16.56 24.48 7.87
C SER A 40 -15.98 23.63 9.00
N PHE A 41 -15.26 22.54 8.70
CA PHE A 41 -14.63 21.71 9.72
C PHE A 41 -13.40 22.40 10.32
N THR A 42 -13.35 22.41 11.66
CA THR A 42 -12.17 22.82 12.42
C THR A 42 -11.02 21.83 12.21
N ASP A 43 -9.79 22.26 12.51
CA ASP A 43 -8.64 21.36 12.42
C ASP A 43 -8.79 20.13 13.31
N ASP A 44 -9.41 20.23 14.48
CA ASP A 44 -9.67 19.07 15.34
C ASP A 44 -10.56 18.02 14.67
N VAL A 45 -11.62 18.45 13.97
CA VAL A 45 -12.46 17.55 13.17
C VAL A 45 -11.65 16.88 12.06
N TRP A 46 -10.68 17.59 11.47
CA TRP A 46 -9.75 17.00 10.51
C TRP A 46 -8.84 15.96 11.17
N ARG A 47 -8.25 16.27 12.33
CA ARG A 47 -7.40 15.35 13.11
C ARG A 47 -8.16 14.08 13.48
N ASP A 48 -9.41 14.18 13.95
CA ASP A 48 -10.25 13.04 14.30
C ASP A 48 -10.51 12.11 13.11
N ARG A 49 -10.61 12.65 11.90
CA ARG A 49 -10.76 11.83 10.67
C ARG A 49 -9.50 11.04 10.37
N LEU A 50 -8.31 11.58 10.62
CA LEU A 50 -7.04 10.88 10.44
C LEU A 50 -6.88 9.75 11.47
N LEU A 51 -7.25 10.04 12.72
CA LEU A 51 -7.13 9.11 13.85
C LEU A 51 -8.22 8.05 13.87
N ARG A 52 -9.29 8.20 13.07
CA ARG A 52 -10.40 7.27 13.00
C ARG A 52 -9.91 5.83 12.73
N PRO A 53 -10.13 4.87 13.64
CA PRO A 53 -9.63 3.50 13.47
C PRO A 53 -10.22 2.80 12.24
N THR A 54 -11.49 3.10 11.93
CA THR A 54 -12.26 2.49 10.85
C THR A 54 -12.03 3.12 9.48
N ALA A 55 -11.23 4.19 9.38
CA ALA A 55 -10.91 4.80 8.08
C ALA A 55 -9.40 4.80 7.85
N LYS A 56 -8.99 4.48 6.63
CA LYS A 56 -7.60 4.59 6.18
C LYS A 56 -7.54 5.33 4.86
N THR A 57 -6.83 6.45 4.85
CA THR A 57 -6.61 7.24 3.65
C THR A 57 -5.21 7.00 3.14
N PHE A 58 -5.11 6.62 1.88
CA PHE A 58 -3.86 6.48 1.14
C PHE A 58 -3.76 7.64 0.16
N VAL A 59 -2.55 8.19 0.03
CA VAL A 59 -2.27 9.31 -0.86
C VAL A 59 -1.11 8.96 -1.78
N ALA A 60 -1.23 9.33 -3.04
CA ALA A 60 -0.11 9.34 -3.98
C ALA A 60 0.55 10.71 -3.92
N VAL A 61 1.88 10.72 -3.72
CA VAL A 61 2.65 11.95 -3.52
C VAL A 61 3.81 11.99 -4.51
N VAL A 62 3.96 13.12 -5.20
CA VAL A 62 5.18 13.43 -5.98
C VAL A 62 6.26 13.85 -4.98
N ARG A 63 7.33 13.06 -4.88
CA ARG A 63 8.32 13.15 -3.79
C ARG A 63 9.02 14.51 -3.72
N GLU A 64 9.38 15.06 -4.87
CA GLU A 64 10.17 16.29 -5.00
C GLU A 64 9.39 17.50 -4.48
N MET A 65 8.08 17.54 -4.78
CA MET A 65 7.20 18.67 -4.42
C MET A 65 6.39 18.42 -3.15
N ARG A 66 6.44 17.18 -2.63
CA ARG A 66 5.48 16.66 -1.64
C ARG A 66 4.02 17.00 -1.99
N ALA A 67 3.71 16.99 -3.28
CA ALA A 67 2.39 17.33 -3.80
C ALA A 67 1.52 16.07 -3.89
N ILE A 68 0.30 16.14 -3.36
CA ILE A 68 -0.67 15.06 -3.45
C ILE A 68 -1.32 15.12 -4.82
N VAL A 69 -1.31 14.00 -5.54
CA VAL A 69 -1.89 13.88 -6.89
C VAL A 69 -3.14 13.01 -6.91
N SER A 70 -3.30 12.12 -5.93
CA SER A 70 -4.49 11.28 -5.78
C SER A 70 -4.66 10.85 -4.32
N SER A 71 -5.90 10.53 -3.95
CA SER A 71 -6.20 9.95 -2.66
C SER A 71 -7.33 8.93 -2.75
N VAL A 72 -7.24 7.88 -1.95
CA VAL A 72 -8.32 6.90 -1.76
C VAL A 72 -8.52 6.66 -0.27
N THR A 73 -9.78 6.66 0.18
CA THR A 73 -10.13 6.36 1.58
C THR A 73 -10.91 5.06 1.63
N VAL A 74 -10.39 4.10 2.39
CA VAL A 74 -11.05 2.83 2.68
C VAL A 74 -11.71 2.93 4.04
N VAL A 75 -13.01 2.65 4.11
CA VAL A 75 -13.78 2.61 5.35
C VAL A 75 -14.08 1.16 5.71
N LEU A 76 -13.45 0.68 6.77
CA LEU A 76 -13.64 -0.65 7.34
C LEU A 76 -14.97 -0.74 8.07
N GLY A 77 -15.57 -1.94 8.07
CA GLY A 77 -16.84 -2.20 8.75
C GLY A 77 -18.07 -1.71 7.98
N THR A 78 -17.91 -1.25 6.74
CA THR A 78 -19.05 -1.02 5.85
C THR A 78 -19.53 -2.36 5.28
N PRO A 79 -20.83 -2.68 5.34
CA PRO A 79 -21.37 -3.90 4.73
C PRO A 79 -21.08 -3.87 3.23
N MET A 80 -20.39 -4.89 2.75
CA MET A 80 -20.13 -5.03 1.32
C MET A 80 -21.42 -5.46 0.62
N PRO A 81 -21.81 -4.83 -0.52
CA PRO A 81 -22.94 -5.30 -1.30
C PRO A 81 -22.77 -6.79 -1.67
N PRO A 82 -23.80 -7.64 -1.53
CA PRO A 82 -23.69 -9.07 -1.81
C PRO A 82 -23.10 -9.38 -3.19
N GLU A 83 -23.44 -8.58 -4.19
CA GLU A 83 -22.95 -8.72 -5.56
C GLU A 83 -21.44 -8.52 -5.63
N LEU A 84 -20.90 -7.57 -4.86
CA LEU A 84 -19.47 -7.31 -4.81
C LEU A 84 -18.74 -8.42 -4.05
N VAL A 85 -19.35 -8.97 -2.99
CA VAL A 85 -18.84 -10.16 -2.29
C VAL A 85 -18.71 -11.33 -3.27
N SER A 86 -19.77 -11.62 -4.04
CA SER A 86 -19.76 -12.70 -5.03
C SER A 86 -18.70 -12.50 -6.10
N ARG A 87 -18.55 -11.27 -6.62
CA ARG A 87 -17.54 -10.94 -7.65
C ARG A 87 -16.12 -11.08 -7.15
N LEU A 88 -15.84 -10.62 -5.92
CA LEU A 88 -14.51 -10.76 -5.32
C LEU A 88 -14.18 -12.22 -5.04
N ALA A 89 -15.14 -13.02 -4.56
CA ALA A 89 -14.96 -14.45 -4.36
C ALA A 89 -14.62 -15.18 -5.67
N ALA A 90 -15.33 -14.87 -6.76
CA ALA A 90 -15.06 -15.44 -8.08
C ALA A 90 -13.67 -15.03 -8.61
N ALA A 91 -13.27 -13.77 -8.43
CA ALA A 91 -11.95 -13.28 -8.82
C ALA A 91 -10.82 -13.96 -8.04
N ALA A 92 -10.99 -14.14 -6.73
CA ALA A 92 -10.03 -14.85 -5.88
C ALA A 92 -9.88 -16.31 -6.30
N ALA A 93 -10.98 -17.01 -6.61
CA ALA A 93 -10.95 -18.38 -7.11
C ALA A 93 -10.23 -18.49 -8.47
N THR A 94 -10.40 -17.48 -9.34
CA THR A 94 -9.70 -17.40 -10.62
C THR A 94 -8.19 -17.22 -10.43
N LEU A 95 -7.78 -16.34 -9.53
CA LEU A 95 -6.37 -16.12 -9.19
C LEU A 95 -5.73 -17.37 -8.55
N ASP A 96 -6.43 -18.07 -7.66
CA ASP A 96 -5.93 -19.32 -7.08
C ASP A 96 -5.74 -20.39 -8.17
N ARG A 97 -6.69 -20.52 -9.09
CA ARG A 97 -6.59 -21.42 -10.24
C ARG A 97 -5.40 -21.06 -11.13
N GLN A 98 -5.20 -19.78 -11.44
CA GLN A 98 -4.06 -19.32 -12.25
C GLN A 98 -2.71 -19.59 -11.55
N ARG A 99 -2.62 -19.40 -10.24
CA ARG A 99 -1.42 -19.72 -9.44
C ARG A 99 -1.13 -21.22 -9.41
N ARG A 100 -2.16 -22.08 -9.33
CA ARG A 100 -1.99 -23.54 -9.41
C ARG A 100 -1.51 -24.00 -10.79
N VAL A 101 -2.03 -23.40 -11.87
CA VAL A 101 -1.60 -23.72 -13.25
C VAL A 101 -0.14 -23.29 -13.48
N HIS A 102 0.30 -22.15 -12.93
CA HIS A 102 1.68 -21.68 -13.08
C HIS A 102 2.67 -22.28 -12.06
N GLY A 103 2.19 -22.82 -10.94
CA GLY A 103 3.00 -23.53 -9.94
C GLY A 103 3.37 -24.98 -10.32
N ALA A 104 2.83 -25.52 -11.40
CA ALA A 104 3.07 -26.89 -11.87
C ALA A 104 4.13 -27.00 -13.00
N ARG A 105 4.90 -25.93 -13.28
CA ARG A 105 6.05 -25.98 -14.21
C ARG A 105 7.31 -25.49 -13.52
N GLY A 106 8.00 -26.43 -12.88
CA GLY A 106 9.29 -26.20 -12.24
C GLY A 106 9.89 -27.51 -11.73
N GLU A 107 10.05 -28.52 -12.60
CA GLU A 107 10.96 -29.62 -12.31
C GLU A 107 12.40 -29.13 -12.48
N ALA A 108 13.16 -29.17 -11.39
CA ALA A 108 14.60 -28.96 -11.42
C ALA A 108 15.31 -30.16 -12.07
N PRO A 109 16.26 -29.97 -13.00
CA PRO A 109 17.18 -31.03 -13.37
C PRO A 109 18.17 -31.24 -12.23
N ARG A 110 17.97 -32.34 -11.48
CA ARG A 110 18.99 -32.90 -10.60
C ARG A 110 20.13 -33.46 -11.47
N HIS A 111 21.24 -32.75 -11.58
CA HIS A 111 22.52 -33.38 -11.85
C HIS A 111 23.25 -33.59 -10.52
N ARG A 112 23.33 -34.84 -10.09
CA ARG A 112 24.16 -35.33 -9.00
C ARG A 112 25.23 -36.23 -9.60
N ALA A 113 26.50 -35.88 -9.48
CA ALA A 113 27.61 -36.83 -9.35
C ALA A 113 28.90 -36.10 -8.94
N GLY A 114 29.57 -36.65 -7.91
CA GLY A 114 30.89 -36.25 -7.42
C GLY A 114 30.86 -35.06 -6.46
N GLY A 115 31.36 -35.06 -5.23
CA GLY A 115 32.25 -35.97 -4.55
C GLY A 115 32.73 -35.25 -3.28
N ILE A 116 32.20 -35.69 -2.14
CA ILE A 116 32.78 -35.77 -0.79
C ILE A 116 34.06 -34.95 -0.47
N GLY A 117 33.93 -34.03 0.50
CA GLY A 117 34.85 -33.94 1.64
C GLY A 117 36.09 -33.03 1.51
N GLY A 118 36.30 -32.19 2.54
CA GLY A 118 37.65 -31.83 3.00
C GLY A 118 38.00 -30.34 3.06
N SER A 119 37.71 -29.74 4.20
CA SER A 119 38.64 -28.97 5.06
C SER A 119 39.62 -27.93 4.51
N VAL A 120 39.54 -26.77 5.21
CA VAL A 120 40.63 -26.05 5.90
C VAL A 120 41.44 -25.00 5.13
N ALA A 121 41.57 -23.88 5.84
CA ALA A 121 42.28 -22.67 5.54
C ALA A 121 43.81 -22.81 5.50
N ALA A 122 44.39 -21.76 4.90
CA ALA A 122 45.62 -21.07 5.30
C ALA A 122 46.95 -21.42 4.61
N ARG A 123 47.62 -20.29 4.30
CA ARG A 123 49.07 -19.97 4.32
C ARG A 123 49.91 -20.13 3.05
N ARG A 124 50.34 -18.94 2.60
CA ARG A 124 51.72 -18.46 2.35
C ARG A 124 52.63 -19.30 1.43
N GLY A 125 53.11 -18.63 0.37
CA GLY A 125 54.54 -18.40 0.21
C GLY A 125 55.14 -18.65 -1.19
N ARG A 126 55.56 -17.53 -1.81
CA ARG A 126 56.81 -17.28 -2.59
C ARG A 126 57.18 -18.11 -3.84
N GLY A 127 57.63 -17.33 -4.85
CA GLY A 127 58.58 -17.68 -5.91
C GLY A 127 57.88 -18.11 -7.20
N GLY A 128 58.04 -17.50 -8.37
CA GLY A 128 59.12 -16.69 -8.91
C GLY A 128 59.65 -17.39 -10.16
N VAL A 129 59.46 -16.80 -11.34
CA VAL A 129 60.40 -16.73 -12.48
C VAL A 129 60.08 -15.43 -13.20
#